data_AF-A0A7Y5KW41-F1
#
_entry.id   AF-A0A7Y5KW41-F1
#
_cell.length_a   1.000
_cell.length_b   1.000
_cell.length_c   1.000
_cell.angle_alpha   90.00
_cell.angle_beta   90.00
_cell.angle_gamma   90.00
#
_symmetry.space_group_name_H-M   'P 1'
#
loop_
_entity.id
_entity.type
_entity.pdbx_description
1 polymer ?
#
loop_
_entity_poly.entity_id
_entity_poly.type
_entity_poly.pdbx_seq_one_letter_code
_entity_poly.pdbx_strand_id
1 'polypeptide(L)'
;MALTAACGGGSGDESGSDSDSDVADGWEDGGGADSDGSSSGSGNNGSGAGSGGPGTPPPTSGPAAVDCTHVGQGTDYQVGPGKAYENIGDVPFESLVAGDTVRIFWRDQPYHEKMMIGGVGTAEQPIRVCGVAGPDGQLPVIDGANATTRPQLDFPFDGHQVRGLVIVGHPHDRPYDEQTAHVVIEALELTGAGPPNTFTDKSGAASAYTEPAAGIFVQRADDVTVRGCDIHDNNNGIFMGTGSGQDATSRVLIEANRIYQNGSLTDWYEHNVYNEVHDVTYQFNYFGEPRAGQQGVLGANIKERSSGVVIRYNWIEDGGHLIDLVDTQEAQADSATMPSFHESHVYGNILVRNGTDKGSMVHYGGDSGEFQNYRKGTLFFYQNTLVVKNEGAHEYDAPEVFEISTNEESLEAVNNIFYSSSAPSELTPICMLGEREGLTAGIATFSNNWVSTGWSPYDQTPGNETNLTAEVNGLTSSLTGSDPGFTNAADGDYTIVGGAPVVQAGTDLSSMIPEGLAATLEYVKHQGAKSRKSESPPTMGAMSAP
;
A
#
# COMPACT_ATOMS: atom_id res chain seq x y z
N MET A 1 19.15 27.50 -10.25
CA MET A 1 19.95 27.57 -9.01
C MET A 1 19.45 26.43 -8.15
N ALA A 2 20.01 25.25 -8.36
CA ALA A 2 19.71 24.05 -7.60
C ALA A 2 20.85 23.87 -6.60
N LEU A 3 20.51 23.64 -5.33
CA LEU A 3 21.45 23.24 -4.29
C LEU A 3 21.21 21.75 -4.02
N THR A 4 22.23 20.96 -4.26
CA THR A 4 22.38 19.57 -3.84
C THR A 4 22.82 19.51 -2.37
N ALA A 5 22.29 18.56 -1.59
CA ALA A 5 22.78 18.23 -0.25
C ALA A 5 23.30 16.79 -0.24
N ALA A 6 24.58 16.63 0.08
CA ALA A 6 25.18 15.40 0.59
C ALA A 6 26.37 15.79 1.49
N CYS A 7 26.44 15.22 2.70
CA CYS A 7 27.54 15.41 3.64
C CYS A 7 28.69 14.41 3.39
N GLY A 8 29.94 14.83 3.64
CA GLY A 8 31.08 13.94 3.90
C GLY A 8 32.39 14.32 3.20
N GLY A 9 33.30 14.98 3.93
CA GLY A 9 34.58 15.49 3.39
C GLY A 9 35.69 14.45 3.19
N GLY A 10 36.56 14.72 2.22
CA GLY A 10 37.82 14.02 1.99
C GLY A 10 38.56 14.55 0.76
N SER A 11 39.65 15.28 0.99
CA SER A 11 40.48 15.98 0.01
C SER A 11 41.20 15.07 -1.00
N GLY A 12 41.19 15.46 -2.28
CA GLY A 12 42.12 14.96 -3.31
C GLY A 12 41.75 15.42 -4.73
N ASP A 13 42.52 16.35 -5.29
CA ASP A 13 42.46 16.78 -6.69
C ASP A 13 42.80 15.64 -7.67
N GLU A 14 42.02 15.48 -8.75
CA GLU A 14 42.44 15.61 -10.16
C GLU A 14 41.42 14.99 -11.15
N SER A 15 40.87 15.87 -12.00
CA SER A 15 40.43 15.69 -13.41
C SER A 15 39.83 14.37 -13.91
N GLY A 16 38.57 14.45 -14.37
CA GLY A 16 37.98 13.52 -15.33
C GLY A 16 36.60 14.00 -15.74
N SER A 17 36.49 14.56 -16.95
CA SER A 17 35.23 14.88 -17.61
C SER A 17 34.45 13.61 -17.92
N ASP A 18 33.15 13.58 -17.60
CA ASP A 18 32.13 13.02 -18.49
C ASP A 18 30.76 13.57 -18.10
N SER A 19 30.00 13.93 -19.13
CA SER A 19 28.66 14.50 -19.10
C SER A 19 27.64 13.38 -19.16
N ASP A 20 26.84 13.17 -18.13
CA ASP A 20 25.65 12.33 -18.20
C ASP A 20 24.39 13.18 -18.06
N SER A 21 23.56 13.05 -19.09
CA SER A 21 22.27 13.67 -19.32
C SER A 21 21.18 12.91 -18.58
N ASP A 22 20.26 13.67 -17.99
CA ASP A 22 18.98 13.21 -17.44
C ASP A 22 18.21 12.33 -18.44
N VAL A 23 17.91 11.09 -18.05
CA VAL A 23 16.94 10.23 -18.73
C VAL A 23 15.77 10.00 -17.78
N ALA A 24 14.86 10.99 -17.77
CA ALA A 24 13.48 10.78 -17.42
C ALA A 24 12.77 10.33 -18.70
N ASP A 25 12.58 9.03 -18.88
CA ASP A 25 11.76 8.51 -19.98
C ASP A 25 10.28 8.76 -19.65
N GLY A 26 9.83 9.94 -20.07
CA GLY A 26 8.42 10.30 -20.18
C GLY A 26 7.73 9.38 -21.19
N TRP A 27 6.55 8.91 -20.81
CA TRP A 27 5.73 8.06 -21.65
C TRP A 27 4.99 8.95 -22.65
N GLU A 28 5.50 9.02 -23.88
CA GLU A 28 4.81 9.69 -24.99
C GLU A 28 3.83 8.71 -25.66
N ASP A 29 2.53 8.95 -25.43
CA ASP A 29 1.47 8.35 -26.23
C ASP A 29 1.37 9.04 -27.60
N GLY A 30 1.52 8.25 -28.66
CA GLY A 30 1.49 8.69 -30.05
C GLY A 30 0.08 9.08 -30.52
N GLY A 31 -0.34 10.32 -30.25
CA GLY A 31 -1.55 10.92 -30.79
C GLY A 31 -1.36 11.43 -32.22
N GLY A 32 -1.71 10.61 -33.23
CA GLY A 32 -1.86 11.04 -34.62
C GLY A 32 -3.21 11.72 -34.86
N ALA A 33 -3.19 13.04 -35.05
CA ALA A 33 -4.36 13.80 -35.47
C ALA A 33 -4.60 13.68 -36.98
N ASP A 34 -5.83 13.35 -37.39
CA ASP A 34 -6.36 13.69 -38.71
C ASP A 34 -7.81 14.19 -38.59
N SER A 35 -8.00 15.39 -39.13
CA SER A 35 -9.26 16.13 -39.20
C SER A 35 -10.02 15.83 -40.50
N ASP A 36 -11.33 15.58 -40.42
CA ASP A 36 -12.38 16.33 -41.13
C ASP A 36 -13.72 15.57 -41.21
N GLY A 37 -14.83 16.31 -41.11
CA GLY A 37 -16.06 15.98 -41.85
C GLY A 37 -17.35 15.82 -41.05
N SER A 38 -18.13 16.89 -40.95
CA SER A 38 -19.50 16.92 -40.39
C SER A 38 -20.51 16.02 -41.14
N SER A 39 -21.47 15.40 -40.44
CA SER A 39 -22.93 15.68 -40.59
C SER A 39 -23.83 14.76 -39.75
N SER A 40 -24.69 15.39 -38.94
CA SER A 40 -26.08 15.06 -38.58
C SER A 40 -26.60 13.59 -38.53
N GLY A 41 -27.22 13.22 -37.40
CA GLY A 41 -28.43 12.39 -37.42
C GLY A 41 -28.67 11.44 -36.24
N SER A 42 -29.35 11.94 -35.20
CA SER A 42 -30.39 11.28 -34.38
C SER A 42 -30.27 9.79 -33.99
N GLY A 43 -30.23 9.53 -32.67
CA GLY A 43 -31.07 8.47 -32.08
C GLY A 43 -30.43 7.56 -31.02
N ASN A 44 -30.61 7.94 -29.74
CA ASN A 44 -31.12 7.07 -28.67
C ASN A 44 -30.33 5.81 -28.24
N ASN A 45 -29.59 5.87 -27.13
CA ASN A 45 -30.00 5.33 -25.81
C ASN A 45 -28.83 5.54 -24.83
N GLY A 46 -28.99 6.47 -23.88
CA GLY A 46 -28.01 6.72 -22.83
C GLY A 46 -28.11 5.68 -21.72
N SER A 47 -27.03 4.94 -21.51
CA SER A 47 -26.64 4.39 -20.21
C SER A 47 -25.38 5.12 -19.79
N GLY A 48 -25.56 6.31 -19.21
CA GLY A 48 -24.46 7.08 -18.66
C GLY A 48 -23.88 6.35 -17.45
N ALA A 49 -22.63 5.93 -17.56
CA ALA A 49 -21.75 5.75 -16.41
C ALA A 49 -21.73 7.09 -15.66
N GLY A 50 -22.39 7.12 -14.51
CA GLY A 50 -22.35 8.28 -13.64
C GLY A 50 -20.95 8.41 -13.05
N SER A 51 -20.35 9.58 -13.17
CA SER A 51 -19.22 10.01 -12.35
C SER A 51 -19.63 9.88 -10.88
N GLY A 52 -19.21 8.78 -10.26
CA GLY A 52 -19.49 8.49 -8.86
C GLY A 52 -18.77 9.49 -7.97
N GLY A 53 -19.47 10.03 -6.97
CA GLY A 53 -18.80 10.61 -5.81
C GLY A 53 -17.95 9.56 -5.09
N PRO A 54 -17.15 9.95 -4.08
CA PRO A 54 -16.26 9.04 -3.38
C PRO A 54 -16.99 7.76 -2.97
N GLY A 55 -16.44 6.61 -3.38
CA GLY A 55 -16.94 5.31 -3.01
C GLY A 55 -16.96 5.18 -1.50
N THR A 56 -18.06 4.67 -0.95
CA THR A 56 -18.07 4.35 0.48
C THR A 56 -17.14 3.16 0.69
N PRO A 57 -16.19 3.22 1.64
CA PRO A 57 -15.33 2.08 1.95
C PRO A 57 -16.18 0.84 2.28
N PRO A 58 -15.67 -0.37 1.99
CA PRO A 58 -16.42 -1.59 2.21
C PRO A 58 -16.85 -1.70 3.68
N PRO A 59 -18.04 -2.27 3.97
CA PRO A 59 -18.53 -2.40 5.32
C PRO A 59 -17.52 -3.07 6.23
N THR A 60 -17.36 -2.53 7.44
CA THR A 60 -16.45 -3.10 8.44
C THR A 60 -16.94 -4.48 8.88
N SER A 61 -16.28 -5.52 8.39
CA SER A 61 -16.49 -6.92 8.76
C SER A 61 -15.13 -7.61 8.91
N GLY A 62 -15.09 -8.77 9.59
CA GLY A 62 -13.86 -9.55 9.66
C GLY A 62 -13.43 -10.04 8.27
N PRO A 63 -12.16 -10.42 8.10
CA PRO A 63 -11.64 -10.83 6.80
C PRO A 63 -12.44 -12.00 6.24
N ALA A 64 -12.80 -11.94 4.96
CA ALA A 64 -13.54 -13.02 4.35
C ALA A 64 -12.67 -14.29 4.33
N ALA A 65 -13.25 -15.42 4.75
CA ALA A 65 -12.57 -16.70 4.63
C ALA A 65 -12.43 -17.05 3.14
N VAL A 66 -11.22 -17.42 2.72
CA VAL A 66 -11.01 -17.88 1.34
C VAL A 66 -11.53 -19.30 1.19
N ASP A 67 -12.60 -19.46 0.42
CA ASP A 67 -13.10 -20.74 -0.09
C ASP A 67 -12.97 -20.76 -1.60
N CYS A 68 -12.00 -21.53 -2.11
CA CYS A 68 -11.78 -21.67 -3.53
C CYS A 68 -12.80 -22.58 -4.23
N THR A 69 -13.87 -23.03 -3.58
CA THR A 69 -14.96 -23.73 -4.26
C THR A 69 -15.59 -22.84 -5.33
N HIS A 70 -15.78 -23.37 -6.54
CA HIS A 70 -16.50 -22.69 -7.60
C HIS A 70 -17.99 -22.62 -7.23
N VAL A 71 -18.52 -21.40 -7.14
CA VAL A 71 -19.93 -21.11 -6.81
C VAL A 71 -20.58 -20.17 -7.83
N GLY A 72 -19.81 -19.71 -8.82
CA GLY A 72 -20.31 -18.88 -9.91
C GLY A 72 -21.15 -19.67 -10.91
N GLN A 73 -21.78 -18.96 -11.83
CA GLN A 73 -22.55 -19.51 -12.94
C GLN A 73 -21.69 -19.67 -14.21
N GLY A 74 -20.42 -19.26 -14.15
CA GLY A 74 -19.45 -19.42 -15.21
C GLY A 74 -18.79 -20.81 -15.20
N THR A 75 -17.57 -20.88 -15.70
CA THR A 75 -16.78 -22.09 -15.87
C THR A 75 -15.82 -22.28 -14.70
N ASP A 76 -15.69 -23.53 -14.26
CA ASP A 76 -14.68 -23.98 -13.30
C ASP A 76 -13.41 -24.45 -14.03
N TYR A 77 -12.39 -23.61 -14.09
CA TYR A 77 -11.08 -23.93 -14.67
C TYR A 77 -10.15 -24.51 -13.59
N GLN A 78 -10.04 -25.84 -13.53
CA GLN A 78 -9.16 -26.52 -12.57
C GLN A 78 -7.75 -26.70 -13.15
N VAL A 79 -6.75 -26.16 -12.46
CA VAL A 79 -5.33 -26.18 -12.86
C VAL A 79 -4.50 -27.01 -11.88
N GLY A 80 -3.64 -27.88 -12.41
CA GLY A 80 -2.65 -28.65 -11.65
C GLY A 80 -2.65 -30.14 -11.99
N PRO A 81 -1.80 -30.94 -11.31
CA PRO A 81 -1.57 -32.34 -11.65
C PRO A 81 -2.86 -33.16 -11.74
N GLY A 82 -3.14 -33.70 -12.93
CA GLY A 82 -4.33 -34.53 -13.19
C GLY A 82 -5.66 -33.77 -13.21
N LYS A 83 -5.63 -32.45 -13.35
CA LYS A 83 -6.81 -31.61 -13.58
C LYS A 83 -7.09 -31.43 -15.07
N ALA A 84 -8.13 -30.67 -15.40
CA ALA A 84 -8.49 -30.38 -16.79
C ALA A 84 -7.38 -29.60 -17.51
N TYR A 85 -6.69 -28.73 -16.78
CA TYR A 85 -5.52 -27.99 -17.21
C TYR A 85 -4.35 -28.40 -16.32
N GLU A 86 -3.23 -28.84 -16.90
CA GLU A 86 -2.06 -29.24 -16.10
C GLU A 86 -1.29 -28.01 -15.62
N ASN A 87 -1.31 -26.93 -16.41
CA ASN A 87 -0.59 -25.68 -16.14
C ASN A 87 -1.49 -24.45 -16.31
N ILE A 88 -1.07 -23.33 -15.73
CA ILE A 88 -1.81 -22.05 -15.80
C ILE A 88 -1.92 -21.57 -17.24
N GLY A 89 -0.83 -21.68 -18.02
CA GLY A 89 -0.80 -21.28 -19.43
C GLY A 89 -1.77 -22.06 -20.33
N ASP A 90 -2.30 -23.21 -19.88
CA ASP A 90 -3.28 -23.99 -20.64
C ASP A 90 -4.69 -23.37 -20.55
N VAL A 91 -4.96 -22.56 -19.52
CA VAL A 91 -6.26 -21.88 -19.30
C VAL A 91 -6.44 -20.71 -20.27
N PRO A 92 -7.60 -20.58 -20.95
CA PRO A 92 -7.90 -19.44 -21.82
C PRO A 92 -8.29 -18.19 -21.02
N PHE A 93 -7.32 -17.61 -20.32
CA PHE A 93 -7.48 -16.39 -19.52
C PHE A 93 -8.09 -15.22 -20.31
N GLU A 94 -7.77 -15.12 -21.60
CA GLU A 94 -8.31 -14.14 -22.54
C GLU A 94 -9.84 -14.25 -22.76
N SER A 95 -10.45 -15.35 -22.32
CA SER A 95 -11.88 -15.65 -22.50
C SER A 95 -12.67 -15.65 -21.19
N LEU A 96 -12.07 -15.26 -20.07
CA LEU A 96 -12.76 -15.25 -18.77
C LEU A 96 -13.92 -14.24 -18.76
N VAL A 97 -15.06 -14.68 -18.20
CA VAL A 97 -16.30 -13.91 -18.08
C VAL A 97 -16.87 -14.02 -16.66
N ALA A 98 -17.88 -13.19 -16.36
CA ALA A 98 -18.57 -13.20 -15.08
C ALA A 98 -18.95 -14.60 -14.58
N GLY A 99 -18.58 -14.88 -13.32
CA GLY A 99 -18.85 -16.15 -12.64
C GLY A 99 -17.81 -17.23 -12.89
N ASP A 100 -16.80 -17.01 -13.74
CA ASP A 100 -15.70 -17.95 -13.92
C ASP A 100 -14.83 -18.05 -12.67
N THR A 101 -14.27 -19.24 -12.42
CA THR A 101 -13.30 -19.46 -11.35
C THR A 101 -12.13 -20.28 -11.88
N VAL A 102 -10.93 -19.72 -11.82
CA VAL A 102 -9.67 -20.44 -12.04
C VAL A 102 -9.16 -20.94 -10.69
N ARG A 103 -9.20 -22.26 -10.49
CA ARG A 103 -8.75 -22.91 -9.26
C ARG A 103 -7.39 -23.55 -9.50
N ILE A 104 -6.36 -22.95 -8.90
CA ILE A 104 -4.98 -23.39 -9.07
C ILE A 104 -4.65 -24.30 -7.90
N PHE A 105 -4.52 -25.60 -8.14
CA PHE A 105 -4.21 -26.56 -7.09
C PHE A 105 -2.73 -26.54 -6.76
N TRP A 106 -2.40 -26.52 -5.47
CA TRP A 106 -1.03 -26.65 -5.00
C TRP A 106 -0.35 -27.90 -5.59
N ARG A 107 0.96 -27.74 -5.88
CA ARG A 107 1.87 -28.83 -6.25
C ARG A 107 3.26 -28.50 -5.70
N ASP A 108 4.13 -29.52 -5.57
CA ASP A 108 5.48 -29.36 -5.00
C ASP A 108 6.39 -28.40 -5.78
N GLN A 109 6.17 -28.25 -7.08
CA GLN A 109 6.97 -27.39 -7.95
C GLN A 109 6.19 -26.12 -8.31
N PRO A 110 6.80 -24.93 -8.26
CA PRO A 110 6.11 -23.70 -8.65
C PRO A 110 5.52 -23.74 -10.06
N TYR A 111 4.50 -22.92 -10.27
CA TYR A 111 4.01 -22.55 -11.59
C TYR A 111 4.89 -21.43 -12.13
N HIS A 112 5.40 -21.59 -13.34
CA HIS A 112 6.28 -20.65 -14.02
C HIS A 112 5.55 -20.09 -15.24
N GLU A 113 4.38 -19.50 -15.00
CA GLU A 113 3.49 -18.97 -16.01
C GLU A 113 2.90 -17.63 -15.57
N LYS A 114 2.82 -16.69 -16.50
CA LYS A 114 2.24 -15.36 -16.29
C LYS A 114 0.75 -15.37 -16.61
N MET A 115 0.02 -14.45 -16.00
CA MET A 115 -1.43 -14.28 -16.19
C MET A 115 -1.76 -12.87 -16.66
N MET A 116 -2.77 -12.76 -17.53
CA MET A 116 -3.45 -11.51 -17.85
C MET A 116 -4.95 -11.75 -17.66
N ILE A 117 -5.61 -10.91 -16.86
CA ILE A 117 -7.05 -10.97 -16.60
C ILE A 117 -7.67 -9.65 -17.06
N GLY A 118 -8.48 -9.71 -18.11
CA GLY A 118 -9.16 -8.52 -18.64
C GLY A 118 -10.66 -8.66 -18.83
N GLY A 119 -11.25 -9.75 -18.32
CA GLY A 119 -12.68 -9.99 -18.36
C GLY A 119 -13.48 -9.06 -17.44
N VAL A 120 -14.80 -9.04 -17.63
CA VAL A 120 -15.73 -8.23 -16.83
C VAL A 120 -16.65 -9.15 -16.03
N GLY A 121 -16.46 -9.16 -14.71
CA GLY A 121 -17.34 -9.82 -13.76
C GLY A 121 -18.52 -8.94 -13.32
N THR A 122 -19.29 -9.41 -12.34
CA THR A 122 -20.24 -8.59 -11.59
C THR A 122 -20.04 -8.78 -10.09
N ALA A 123 -20.61 -7.91 -9.26
CA ALA A 123 -20.55 -8.05 -7.81
C ALA A 123 -21.04 -9.43 -7.32
N GLU A 124 -22.10 -9.98 -7.90
CA GLU A 124 -22.63 -11.31 -7.56
C GLU A 124 -21.90 -12.46 -8.29
N GLN A 125 -21.22 -12.19 -9.39
CA GLN A 125 -20.56 -13.16 -10.26
C GLN A 125 -19.17 -12.65 -10.67
N PRO A 126 -18.23 -12.46 -9.72
CA PRO A 126 -16.90 -11.98 -10.04
C PRO A 126 -16.13 -13.02 -10.86
N ILE A 127 -15.10 -12.57 -11.56
CA ILE A 127 -14.05 -13.46 -12.07
C ILE A 127 -13.10 -13.75 -10.91
N ARG A 128 -12.90 -15.02 -10.60
CA ARG A 128 -12.06 -15.45 -9.47
C ARG A 128 -10.83 -16.21 -9.94
N VAL A 129 -9.66 -15.88 -9.41
CA VAL A 129 -8.43 -16.69 -9.52
C VAL A 129 -8.02 -17.06 -8.11
N CYS A 130 -8.15 -18.33 -7.75
CA CYS A 130 -8.07 -18.79 -6.36
C CYS A 130 -7.13 -19.98 -6.21
N GLY A 131 -6.18 -19.89 -5.29
CA GLY A 131 -5.26 -20.97 -4.98
C GLY A 131 -5.85 -22.00 -4.01
N VAL A 132 -5.97 -23.23 -4.46
CA VAL A 132 -6.41 -24.36 -3.63
C VAL A 132 -5.21 -24.91 -2.87
N ALA A 133 -5.21 -24.67 -1.56
CA ALA A 133 -4.10 -25.05 -0.70
C ALA A 133 -3.79 -26.56 -0.69
N GLY A 134 -2.52 -26.88 -0.47
CA GLY A 134 -2.03 -28.24 -0.27
C GLY A 134 -2.50 -28.86 1.05
N PRO A 135 -2.16 -30.14 1.31
CA PRO A 135 -2.58 -30.86 2.52
C PRO A 135 -2.18 -30.19 3.84
N ASP A 136 -1.07 -29.43 3.83
CA ASP A 136 -0.55 -28.74 5.01
C ASP A 136 -0.84 -27.22 4.99
N GLY A 137 -1.74 -26.78 4.10
CA GLY A 137 -2.10 -25.37 3.96
C GLY A 137 -1.18 -24.55 3.04
N GLN A 138 -0.28 -25.19 2.30
CA GLN A 138 0.62 -24.50 1.36
C GLN A 138 -0.18 -23.85 0.23
N LEU A 139 0.11 -22.59 -0.09
CA LEU A 139 -0.48 -21.93 -1.25
C LEU A 139 0.22 -22.39 -2.54
N PRO A 140 -0.47 -22.49 -3.69
CA PRO A 140 0.19 -22.65 -4.98
C PRO A 140 1.11 -21.46 -5.25
N VAL A 141 2.39 -21.75 -5.50
CA VAL A 141 3.42 -20.76 -5.81
C VAL A 141 3.40 -20.43 -7.29
N ILE A 142 3.25 -19.15 -7.62
CA ILE A 142 3.46 -18.60 -8.95
C ILE A 142 4.79 -17.83 -8.91
N ASP A 143 5.76 -18.30 -9.68
CA ASP A 143 7.12 -17.77 -9.68
C ASP A 143 7.44 -17.13 -11.03
N GLY A 144 7.77 -15.84 -10.99
CA GLY A 144 8.16 -15.04 -12.14
C GLY A 144 9.50 -15.42 -12.75
N ALA A 145 10.37 -16.12 -12.02
CA ALA A 145 11.68 -16.55 -12.51
C ALA A 145 11.55 -17.60 -13.61
N ASN A 146 12.08 -17.29 -14.79
CA ASN A 146 11.97 -18.12 -16.00
C ASN A 146 10.51 -18.44 -16.38
N ALA A 147 9.57 -17.58 -15.99
CA ALA A 147 8.17 -17.77 -16.33
C ALA A 147 7.92 -17.73 -17.84
N THR A 148 6.77 -18.23 -18.26
CA THR A 148 6.34 -18.18 -19.66
C THR A 148 5.01 -17.45 -19.80
N THR A 149 4.85 -16.73 -20.91
CA THR A 149 3.57 -16.10 -21.27
C THR A 149 2.88 -16.92 -22.34
N ARG A 150 1.61 -17.26 -22.11
CA ARG A 150 0.75 -17.90 -23.11
C ARG A 150 0.61 -16.99 -24.36
N PRO A 151 0.81 -17.50 -25.59
CA PRO A 151 0.75 -16.69 -26.83
C PRO A 151 -0.58 -15.95 -27.08
N GLN A 152 -1.69 -16.49 -26.58
CA GLN A 152 -3.04 -15.96 -26.79
C GLN A 152 -3.45 -14.87 -25.79
N LEU A 153 -2.65 -14.59 -24.75
CA LEU A 153 -3.00 -13.53 -23.80
C LEU A 153 -3.05 -12.17 -24.52
N ASP A 154 -4.14 -11.46 -24.29
CA ASP A 154 -4.39 -10.14 -24.84
C ASP A 154 -4.03 -9.07 -23.80
N PHE A 155 -2.92 -8.38 -24.00
CA PHE A 155 -2.46 -7.30 -23.13
C PHE A 155 -2.86 -5.96 -23.73
N PRO A 156 -3.00 -4.87 -22.95
CA PRO A 156 -3.29 -3.54 -23.51
C PRO A 156 -2.38 -3.17 -24.71
N PHE A 157 -1.11 -3.58 -24.61
CA PHE A 157 -0.14 -3.67 -25.69
C PHE A 157 0.92 -4.73 -25.32
N ASP A 158 1.59 -5.34 -26.30
CA ASP A 158 2.51 -6.46 -26.03
C ASP A 158 3.68 -6.11 -25.11
N GLY A 159 4.13 -4.84 -25.12
CA GLY A 159 5.17 -4.33 -24.22
C GLY A 159 4.77 -4.33 -22.74
N HIS A 160 3.49 -4.50 -22.43
CA HIS A 160 2.99 -4.50 -21.06
C HIS A 160 3.40 -5.76 -20.26
N GLN A 161 3.79 -6.85 -20.94
CA GLN A 161 4.18 -8.12 -20.31
C GLN A 161 5.29 -7.99 -19.25
N VAL A 162 6.16 -6.99 -19.38
CA VAL A 162 7.31 -6.77 -18.49
C VAL A 162 6.91 -6.25 -17.11
N ARG A 163 5.67 -5.76 -16.94
CA ARG A 163 5.22 -5.03 -15.73
C ARG A 163 4.72 -5.91 -14.59
N GLY A 164 4.42 -7.18 -14.82
CA GLY A 164 3.99 -8.02 -13.71
C GLY A 164 3.84 -9.49 -14.00
N LEU A 165 3.73 -10.28 -12.93
CA LEU A 165 3.49 -11.73 -12.99
C LEU A 165 2.00 -12.04 -13.18
N VAL A 166 1.14 -11.40 -12.38
CA VAL A 166 -0.30 -11.35 -12.58
C VAL A 166 -0.68 -9.93 -13.01
N ILE A 167 -1.22 -9.78 -14.22
CA ILE A 167 -1.66 -8.49 -14.75
C ILE A 167 -3.19 -8.47 -14.81
N VAL A 168 -3.80 -7.42 -14.29
CA VAL A 168 -5.23 -7.11 -14.49
C VAL A 168 -5.32 -5.82 -15.30
N GLY A 169 -6.07 -5.84 -16.39
CA GLY A 169 -6.33 -4.63 -17.15
C GLY A 169 -7.05 -4.83 -18.46
N HIS A 170 -7.21 -3.73 -19.20
CA HIS A 170 -8.00 -3.69 -20.44
C HIS A 170 -7.35 -4.50 -21.58
N PRO A 171 -8.03 -5.49 -22.18
CA PRO A 171 -7.51 -6.19 -23.36
C PRO A 171 -7.48 -5.28 -24.60
N HIS A 172 -6.44 -5.38 -25.43
CA HIS A 172 -6.27 -4.53 -26.62
C HIS A 172 -7.46 -4.62 -27.58
N ASP A 173 -8.04 -5.81 -27.74
CA ASP A 173 -9.09 -6.07 -28.72
C ASP A 173 -10.49 -5.61 -28.24
N ARG A 174 -10.61 -5.05 -27.04
CA ARG A 174 -11.88 -4.56 -26.48
C ARG A 174 -12.14 -3.08 -26.79
N PRO A 175 -13.41 -2.63 -26.86
CA PRO A 175 -13.73 -1.21 -26.93
C PRO A 175 -13.00 -0.43 -25.84
N TYR A 176 -12.41 0.70 -26.20
CA TYR A 176 -11.56 1.48 -25.28
C TYR A 176 -12.33 1.95 -24.03
N ASP A 177 -13.66 2.10 -24.13
CA ASP A 177 -14.53 2.50 -23.03
C ASP A 177 -15.05 1.37 -22.14
N GLU A 178 -14.79 0.11 -22.50
CA GLU A 178 -15.01 -1.03 -21.63
C GLU A 178 -13.90 -1.08 -20.56
N GLN A 179 -14.26 -1.34 -19.31
CA GLN A 179 -13.32 -1.43 -18.21
C GLN A 179 -13.37 -2.84 -17.61
N THR A 180 -12.21 -3.43 -17.38
CA THR A 180 -12.09 -4.69 -16.62
C THR A 180 -12.68 -4.48 -15.23
N ALA A 181 -13.54 -5.37 -14.76
CA ALA A 181 -14.20 -5.15 -13.48
C ALA A 181 -14.51 -6.43 -12.70
N HIS A 182 -14.65 -6.30 -11.38
CA HIS A 182 -15.03 -7.37 -10.46
C HIS A 182 -14.13 -8.60 -10.56
N VAL A 183 -12.84 -8.37 -10.34
CA VAL A 183 -11.78 -9.40 -10.35
C VAL A 183 -11.32 -9.66 -8.93
N VAL A 184 -11.22 -10.94 -8.57
CA VAL A 184 -10.84 -11.39 -7.24
C VAL A 184 -9.65 -12.36 -7.36
N ILE A 185 -8.50 -11.97 -6.78
CA ILE A 185 -7.27 -12.76 -6.74
C ILE A 185 -7.07 -13.23 -5.29
N GLU A 186 -7.07 -14.55 -5.07
CA GLU A 186 -7.15 -15.13 -3.74
C GLU A 186 -6.16 -16.29 -3.49
N ALA A 187 -5.57 -16.34 -2.30
CA ALA A 187 -4.81 -17.49 -1.79
C ALA A 187 -3.68 -18.01 -2.71
N LEU A 188 -2.92 -17.10 -3.30
CA LEU A 188 -1.72 -17.43 -4.09
C LEU A 188 -0.46 -17.02 -3.33
N GLU A 189 0.63 -17.77 -3.53
CA GLU A 189 1.99 -17.28 -3.24
C GLU A 189 2.58 -16.71 -4.53
N LEU A 190 3.04 -15.45 -4.50
CA LEU A 190 3.49 -14.71 -5.69
C LEU A 190 4.91 -14.17 -5.48
N THR A 191 5.84 -14.63 -6.31
CA THR A 191 7.26 -14.32 -6.14
C THR A 191 8.02 -14.17 -7.45
N GLY A 192 9.23 -13.59 -7.37
CA GLY A 192 10.18 -13.57 -8.48
C GLY A 192 9.87 -12.61 -9.63
N ALA A 193 8.87 -11.72 -9.49
CA ALA A 193 8.55 -10.70 -10.49
C ALA A 193 9.47 -9.47 -10.32
N GLY A 194 10.55 -9.40 -11.10
CA GLY A 194 11.47 -8.27 -11.08
C GLY A 194 12.90 -8.64 -11.51
N PRO A 195 13.78 -7.66 -11.77
CA PRO A 195 15.19 -7.93 -12.02
C PRO A 195 15.86 -8.69 -10.85
N PRO A 196 16.84 -9.58 -11.13
CA PRO A 196 17.41 -9.91 -12.44
C PRO A 196 16.66 -11.02 -13.18
N ASN A 197 15.45 -11.40 -12.73
CA ASN A 197 14.72 -12.51 -13.35
C ASN A 197 14.26 -12.16 -14.77
N THR A 198 14.08 -13.20 -15.58
CA THR A 198 13.61 -13.12 -16.96
C THR A 198 12.42 -14.03 -17.18
N PHE A 199 11.66 -13.79 -18.25
CA PHE A 199 10.55 -14.64 -18.70
C PHE A 199 10.60 -14.84 -20.22
N THR A 200 9.87 -15.84 -20.72
CA THR A 200 9.62 -16.02 -22.16
C THR A 200 8.30 -15.34 -22.49
N ASP A 201 8.33 -14.32 -23.36
CA ASP A 201 7.15 -13.56 -23.75
C ASP A 201 6.23 -14.35 -24.70
N LYS A 202 5.07 -13.77 -25.01
CA LYS A 202 4.03 -14.40 -25.85
C LYS A 202 4.49 -14.63 -27.30
N SER A 203 5.56 -13.98 -27.76
CA SER A 203 6.18 -14.22 -29.06
C SER A 203 7.22 -15.36 -29.03
N GLY A 204 7.54 -15.87 -27.83
CA GLY A 204 8.55 -16.88 -27.59
C GLY A 204 9.96 -16.32 -27.38
N ALA A 205 10.12 -15.01 -27.22
CA ALA A 205 11.41 -14.38 -26.97
C ALA A 205 11.70 -14.28 -25.47
N ALA A 206 12.98 -14.38 -25.10
CA ALA A 206 13.41 -14.12 -23.74
C ALA A 206 13.39 -12.60 -23.47
N SER A 207 12.73 -12.21 -22.40
CA SER A 207 12.49 -10.82 -21.99
C SER A 207 12.83 -10.65 -20.51
N ALA A 208 13.33 -9.47 -20.14
CA ALA A 208 13.57 -9.10 -18.76
C ALA A 208 12.33 -8.41 -18.16
N TYR A 209 12.12 -8.58 -16.86
CA TYR A 209 11.23 -7.67 -16.13
C TYR A 209 11.83 -6.27 -16.10
N THR A 210 10.97 -5.25 -16.14
CA THR A 210 11.38 -3.87 -15.85
C THR A 210 11.54 -3.66 -14.35
N GLU A 211 12.26 -2.62 -13.94
CA GLU A 211 12.39 -2.24 -12.53
C GLU A 211 11.03 -2.14 -11.82
N PRO A 212 10.02 -1.38 -12.29
CA PRO A 212 8.74 -1.29 -11.57
C PRO A 212 7.86 -2.55 -11.64
N ALA A 213 8.36 -3.69 -12.12
CA ALA A 213 7.57 -4.91 -12.24
C ALA A 213 7.02 -5.38 -10.89
N ALA A 214 5.78 -5.88 -10.89
CA ALA A 214 5.07 -6.30 -9.70
C ALA A 214 4.66 -7.77 -9.68
N GLY A 215 4.53 -8.35 -8.48
CA GLY A 215 3.85 -9.64 -8.31
C GLY A 215 2.41 -9.58 -8.84
N ILE A 216 1.68 -8.52 -8.49
CA ILE A 216 0.39 -8.15 -9.08
C ILE A 216 0.46 -6.74 -9.62
N PHE A 217 0.17 -6.57 -10.91
CA PHE A 217 0.07 -5.28 -11.57
C PHE A 217 -1.36 -5.02 -12.05
N VAL A 218 -1.94 -3.87 -11.72
CA VAL A 218 -3.30 -3.50 -12.12
C VAL A 218 -3.32 -2.15 -12.80
N GLN A 219 -3.93 -2.08 -13.99
CA GLN A 219 -4.15 -0.84 -14.73
C GLN A 219 -5.51 -0.92 -15.43
N ARG A 220 -6.31 0.16 -15.39
CA ARG A 220 -7.65 0.25 -15.99
C ARG A 220 -8.63 -0.83 -15.49
N ALA A 221 -8.79 -0.94 -14.18
CA ALA A 221 -9.72 -1.91 -13.59
C ALA A 221 -10.57 -1.32 -12.45
N ASP A 222 -11.77 -1.85 -12.31
CA ASP A 222 -12.74 -1.47 -11.28
C ASP A 222 -13.06 -2.67 -10.37
N ASP A 223 -13.24 -2.44 -9.07
CA ASP A 223 -13.69 -3.47 -8.12
C ASP A 223 -12.73 -4.69 -8.07
N VAL A 224 -11.45 -4.42 -7.82
CA VAL A 224 -10.41 -5.45 -7.69
C VAL A 224 -10.19 -5.81 -6.22
N THR A 225 -10.23 -7.11 -5.90
CA THR A 225 -9.87 -7.62 -4.57
C THR A 225 -8.64 -8.51 -4.65
N VAL A 226 -7.65 -8.24 -3.79
CA VAL A 226 -6.51 -9.13 -3.53
C VAL A 226 -6.63 -9.60 -2.10
N ARG A 227 -6.76 -10.92 -1.89
CA ARG A 227 -7.02 -11.47 -0.56
C ARG A 227 -6.28 -12.76 -0.24
N GLY A 228 -5.75 -12.86 0.98
CA GLY A 228 -5.20 -14.12 1.48
C GLY A 228 -3.94 -14.57 0.76
N CYS A 229 -3.30 -13.70 -0.01
CA CYS A 229 -2.08 -14.01 -0.75
C CYS A 229 -0.83 -13.86 0.12
N ASP A 230 0.22 -14.59 -0.23
CA ASP A 230 1.59 -14.43 0.27
C ASP A 230 2.43 -13.81 -0.86
N ILE A 231 2.85 -12.55 -0.73
CA ILE A 231 3.46 -11.76 -1.83
C ILE A 231 4.84 -11.28 -1.40
N HIS A 232 5.88 -11.86 -1.99
CA HIS A 232 7.26 -11.63 -1.56
C HIS A 232 8.30 -11.83 -2.65
N ASP A 233 9.49 -11.27 -2.44
CA ASP A 233 10.65 -11.34 -3.34
C ASP A 233 10.39 -10.87 -4.78
N ASN A 234 9.44 -9.95 -4.95
CA ASN A 234 9.22 -9.20 -6.19
C ASN A 234 9.93 -7.83 -6.10
N ASN A 235 10.01 -7.08 -7.22
CA ASN A 235 10.43 -5.68 -7.11
C ASN A 235 9.30 -4.87 -6.47
N ASN A 236 8.14 -4.73 -7.10
CA ASN A 236 6.92 -4.33 -6.39
C ASN A 236 6.14 -5.57 -5.95
N GLY A 237 5.60 -5.59 -4.73
CA GLY A 237 4.66 -6.66 -4.36
C GLY A 237 3.36 -6.51 -5.13
N ILE A 238 2.73 -5.36 -4.96
CA ILE A 238 1.52 -4.92 -5.67
C ILE A 238 1.79 -3.54 -6.28
N PHE A 239 1.42 -3.36 -7.54
CA PHE A 239 1.38 -2.04 -8.20
C PHE A 239 -0.01 -1.84 -8.82
N MET A 240 -0.77 -0.83 -8.41
CA MET A 240 -2.10 -0.56 -8.98
C MET A 240 -2.32 0.90 -9.34
N GLY A 241 -2.87 1.16 -10.53
CA GLY A 241 -3.24 2.50 -10.97
C GLY A 241 -2.04 3.28 -11.51
N THR A 242 -2.14 3.66 -12.78
CA THR A 242 -1.03 4.27 -13.54
C THR A 242 -1.55 5.31 -14.54
N GLY A 243 -2.67 5.97 -14.21
CA GLY A 243 -3.35 6.86 -15.14
C GLY A 243 -4.62 7.47 -14.56
N SER A 244 -5.19 8.41 -15.30
CA SER A 244 -6.37 9.19 -14.91
C SER A 244 -7.56 8.94 -15.85
N GLY A 245 -8.71 9.52 -15.53
CA GLY A 245 -9.89 9.54 -16.38
C GLY A 245 -10.40 8.15 -16.69
N GLN A 246 -10.46 7.84 -17.99
CA GLN A 246 -10.88 6.54 -18.49
C GLN A 246 -9.85 5.41 -18.25
N ASP A 247 -8.65 5.76 -17.78
CA ASP A 247 -7.59 4.81 -17.43
C ASP A 247 -7.43 4.60 -15.93
N ALA A 248 -8.19 5.33 -15.12
CA ALA A 248 -8.17 5.23 -13.67
C ALA A 248 -8.57 3.83 -13.20
N THR A 249 -7.90 3.35 -12.15
CA THR A 249 -8.28 2.13 -11.44
C THR A 249 -9.06 2.53 -10.20
N SER A 250 -10.17 1.86 -9.90
CA SER A 250 -11.04 2.27 -8.78
C SER A 250 -11.54 1.10 -7.92
N ARG A 251 -11.87 1.41 -6.67
CA ARG A 251 -12.51 0.50 -5.70
C ARG A 251 -11.69 -0.76 -5.47
N VAL A 252 -10.53 -0.59 -4.85
CA VAL A 252 -9.59 -1.67 -4.58
C VAL A 252 -9.68 -2.12 -3.11
N LEU A 253 -9.76 -3.42 -2.89
CA LEU A 253 -9.66 -4.04 -1.57
C LEU A 253 -8.41 -4.93 -1.48
N ILE A 254 -7.48 -4.56 -0.60
CA ILE A 254 -6.31 -5.35 -0.24
C ILE A 254 -6.57 -5.89 1.17
N GLU A 255 -6.91 -7.17 1.27
CA GLU A 255 -7.41 -7.78 2.50
C GLU A 255 -6.67 -9.04 2.94
N ALA A 256 -6.29 -9.15 4.20
CA ALA A 256 -5.78 -10.39 4.78
C ALA A 256 -4.61 -10.99 4.00
N ASN A 257 -3.75 -10.18 3.39
CA ASN A 257 -2.54 -10.63 2.71
C ASN A 257 -1.33 -10.61 3.63
N ARG A 258 -0.32 -11.41 3.29
CA ARG A 258 1.03 -11.35 3.87
C ARG A 258 1.94 -10.78 2.78
N ILE A 259 2.46 -9.57 2.98
CA ILE A 259 3.22 -8.84 1.97
C ILE A 259 4.54 -8.41 2.62
N TYR A 260 5.68 -8.89 2.12
CA TYR A 260 6.99 -8.65 2.72
C TYR A 260 8.09 -8.92 1.71
N GLN A 261 9.29 -8.40 1.97
CA GLN A 261 10.47 -8.66 1.13
C GLN A 261 10.21 -8.39 -0.36
N ASN A 262 9.38 -7.41 -0.69
CA ASN A 262 9.42 -6.77 -2.00
C ASN A 262 10.16 -5.43 -1.89
N GLY A 263 10.63 -4.87 -2.98
CA GLY A 263 11.30 -3.58 -3.06
C GLY A 263 12.66 -3.68 -3.75
N SER A 264 13.20 -2.59 -4.30
CA SER A 264 14.49 -2.65 -4.98
C SER A 264 15.64 -2.85 -4.01
N LEU A 265 16.69 -3.54 -4.48
CA LEU A 265 17.93 -3.74 -3.73
C LEU A 265 18.90 -2.56 -3.87
N THR A 266 18.61 -1.62 -4.76
CA THR A 266 19.53 -0.54 -5.12
C THR A 266 18.85 0.81 -5.26
N ASP A 267 17.52 0.87 -5.19
CA ASP A 267 16.73 2.06 -5.42
C ASP A 267 15.55 2.16 -4.44
N TRP A 268 14.94 3.33 -4.35
CA TRP A 268 13.83 3.65 -3.44
C TRP A 268 12.46 3.68 -4.12
N TYR A 269 12.37 3.44 -5.43
CA TYR A 269 11.11 3.52 -6.21
C TYR A 269 10.20 2.30 -6.07
N GLU A 270 10.73 1.14 -5.66
CA GLU A 270 9.95 -0.09 -5.54
C GLU A 270 9.66 -0.47 -4.08
N HIS A 271 8.45 -0.98 -3.85
CA HIS A 271 7.83 -1.08 -2.54
C HIS A 271 7.12 -2.42 -2.33
N ASN A 272 6.67 -2.69 -1.11
CA ASN A 272 5.70 -3.77 -0.89
C ASN A 272 4.39 -3.49 -1.65
N VAL A 273 3.90 -2.26 -1.57
CA VAL A 273 2.75 -1.79 -2.36
C VAL A 273 3.02 -0.39 -2.90
N TYR A 274 2.73 -0.16 -4.18
CA TYR A 274 2.69 1.15 -4.81
C TYR A 274 1.34 1.34 -5.50
N ASN A 275 0.49 2.24 -5.02
CA ASN A 275 -0.84 2.43 -5.59
C ASN A 275 -1.14 3.90 -5.92
N GLU A 276 -1.88 4.10 -7.01
CA GLU A 276 -2.54 5.35 -7.41
C GLU A 276 -3.92 5.07 -8.00
N VAL A 277 -4.86 4.71 -7.13
CA VAL A 277 -6.23 4.33 -7.48
C VAL A 277 -7.24 5.31 -6.89
N HIS A 278 -8.52 5.18 -7.28
CA HIS A 278 -9.62 5.88 -6.62
C HIS A 278 -10.34 4.94 -5.65
N ASP A 279 -10.39 5.29 -4.37
CA ASP A 279 -11.01 4.52 -3.28
C ASP A 279 -10.30 3.16 -3.02
N VAL A 280 -9.26 3.19 -2.19
CA VAL A 280 -8.51 2.00 -1.76
C VAL A 280 -8.72 1.69 -0.28
N THR A 281 -8.91 0.41 0.04
CA THR A 281 -8.96 -0.06 1.43
C THR A 281 -7.95 -1.17 1.67
N TYR A 282 -7.14 -0.99 2.72
CA TYR A 282 -6.23 -2.00 3.26
C TYR A 282 -6.78 -2.49 4.59
N GLN A 283 -7.06 -3.78 4.70
CA GLN A 283 -7.51 -4.34 5.97
C GLN A 283 -7.00 -5.73 6.31
N PHE A 284 -6.70 -5.96 7.59
CA PHE A 284 -6.26 -7.25 8.11
C PHE A 284 -4.99 -7.80 7.47
N ASN A 285 -4.21 -6.97 6.78
CA ASN A 285 -2.95 -7.42 6.17
C ASN A 285 -1.84 -7.52 7.23
N TYR A 286 -0.89 -8.40 6.98
CA TYR A 286 0.45 -8.33 7.54
C TYR A 286 1.39 -7.76 6.47
N PHE A 287 2.06 -6.68 6.82
CA PHE A 287 3.11 -6.04 6.05
C PHE A 287 4.43 -6.22 6.82
N GLY A 288 5.35 -6.98 6.24
CA GLY A 288 6.71 -7.16 6.77
C GLY A 288 7.72 -6.28 6.04
N GLU A 289 8.95 -6.24 6.51
CA GLU A 289 9.99 -5.36 5.97
C GLU A 289 10.23 -5.57 4.44
N PRO A 290 10.32 -4.49 3.64
CA PRO A 290 10.79 -4.52 2.26
C PRO A 290 12.22 -5.07 2.13
N ARG A 291 12.68 -5.38 0.90
CA ARG A 291 14.04 -5.94 0.72
C ARG A 291 15.12 -4.94 1.15
N ALA A 292 16.18 -5.48 1.76
CA ALA A 292 17.36 -4.71 2.14
C ALA A 292 18.49 -4.92 1.12
N GLY A 293 18.96 -3.82 0.56
CA GLY A 293 20.12 -3.74 -0.31
C GLY A 293 21.43 -3.46 0.43
N GLN A 294 22.46 -3.07 -0.32
CA GLN A 294 23.73 -2.60 0.27
C GLN A 294 23.57 -1.31 1.07
N GLN A 295 22.57 -0.49 0.74
CA GLN A 295 22.24 0.76 1.40
C GLN A 295 21.12 0.59 2.45
N GLY A 296 20.79 -0.65 2.82
CA GLY A 296 19.68 -0.95 3.73
C GLY A 296 18.34 -1.03 3.01
N VAL A 297 17.26 -0.77 3.75
CA VAL A 297 15.89 -0.82 3.24
C VAL A 297 15.49 0.55 2.72
N LEU A 298 15.27 0.65 1.41
CA LEU A 298 14.96 1.92 0.74
C LEU A 298 13.46 2.07 0.47
N GLY A 299 12.81 1.00 0.03
CA GLY A 299 11.37 1.01 -0.24
C GLY A 299 10.52 1.15 1.02
N ALA A 300 9.44 1.91 0.93
CA ALA A 300 8.33 1.91 1.89
C ALA A 300 7.49 0.61 1.87
N ASN A 301 6.76 0.37 2.95
CA ASN A 301 5.77 -0.71 3.03
C ASN A 301 4.54 -0.40 2.16
N ILE A 302 3.95 0.77 2.35
CA ILE A 302 2.79 1.23 1.59
C ILE A 302 3.13 2.59 0.99
N LYS A 303 3.47 2.63 -0.29
CA LYS A 303 3.56 3.85 -1.10
C LYS A 303 2.20 4.12 -1.72
N GLU A 304 1.61 5.25 -1.35
CA GLU A 304 0.20 5.51 -1.59
C GLU A 304 -0.02 6.89 -2.19
N ARG A 305 -0.56 6.94 -3.40
CA ARG A 305 -0.90 8.15 -4.18
C ARG A 305 -2.41 8.23 -4.52
N SER A 306 -3.20 7.29 -4.01
CA SER A 306 -4.64 7.15 -4.26
C SER A 306 -5.51 8.23 -3.59
N SER A 307 -6.73 8.39 -4.09
CA SER A 307 -7.81 9.07 -3.36
C SER A 307 -8.64 8.07 -2.53
N GLY A 308 -9.35 8.55 -1.50
CA GLY A 308 -10.27 7.74 -0.70
C GLY A 308 -9.58 6.64 0.11
N VAL A 309 -8.39 6.94 0.65
CA VAL A 309 -7.53 5.95 1.31
C VAL A 309 -8.05 5.59 2.71
N VAL A 310 -8.26 4.29 2.94
CA VAL A 310 -8.53 3.72 4.26
C VAL A 310 -7.53 2.61 4.58
N ILE A 311 -6.72 2.81 5.62
CA ILE A 311 -5.77 1.80 6.13
C ILE A 311 -6.23 1.41 7.54
N ARG A 312 -6.78 0.22 7.70
CA ARG A 312 -7.37 -0.21 8.97
C ARG A 312 -7.05 -1.63 9.40
N TYR A 313 -6.88 -1.85 10.70
CA TYR A 313 -6.71 -3.19 11.26
C TYR A 313 -5.56 -3.99 10.62
N ASN A 314 -4.46 -3.35 10.25
CA ASN A 314 -3.29 -4.01 9.70
C ASN A 314 -2.20 -4.15 10.77
N TRP A 315 -1.25 -5.05 10.51
CA TRP A 315 0.04 -5.11 11.20
C TRP A 315 1.14 -4.74 10.22
N ILE A 316 1.88 -3.67 10.47
CA ILE A 316 2.86 -3.09 9.55
C ILE A 316 4.21 -2.98 10.24
N GLU A 317 5.23 -3.63 9.69
CA GLU A 317 6.59 -3.67 10.23
C GLU A 317 7.61 -3.07 9.26
N ASP A 318 8.27 -2.00 9.69
CA ASP A 318 9.43 -1.39 9.03
C ASP A 318 9.21 -0.85 7.59
N GLY A 319 10.26 -0.78 6.78
CA GLY A 319 10.32 -0.03 5.50
C GLY A 319 11.05 1.30 5.63
N GLY A 320 11.41 1.92 4.50
CA GLY A 320 11.88 3.32 4.47
C GLY A 320 10.86 4.22 5.20
N HIS A 321 9.58 4.02 4.84
CA HIS A 321 8.41 4.42 5.63
C HIS A 321 7.52 3.20 5.88
N LEU A 322 6.75 3.19 6.98
CA LEU A 322 5.69 2.20 7.17
C LEU A 322 4.51 2.54 6.24
N ILE A 323 4.17 3.83 6.17
CA ILE A 323 3.09 4.37 5.34
C ILE A 323 3.59 5.68 4.72
N ASP A 324 3.52 5.78 3.40
CA ASP A 324 4.03 6.90 2.61
C ASP A 324 2.89 7.46 1.75
N LEU A 325 2.16 8.44 2.30
CA LEU A 325 0.96 9.06 1.73
C LEU A 325 1.32 10.38 1.04
N VAL A 326 1.75 10.29 -0.21
CA VAL A 326 2.30 11.41 -1.00
C VAL A 326 1.40 11.91 -2.15
N ASP A 327 1.89 12.83 -2.96
CA ASP A 327 1.15 13.49 -4.02
C ASP A 327 0.68 12.50 -5.11
N THR A 328 -0.37 12.88 -5.84
CA THR A 328 -0.76 12.17 -7.05
C THR A 328 0.21 12.55 -8.16
N GLN A 329 0.54 11.58 -9.00
CA GLN A 329 1.54 11.70 -10.04
C GLN A 329 0.89 11.49 -11.42
N GLU A 330 0.56 10.27 -11.80
CA GLU A 330 -0.05 9.95 -13.10
C GLU A 330 -1.54 10.31 -13.13
N ALA A 331 -2.23 10.29 -11.98
CA ALA A 331 -3.64 10.64 -11.84
C ALA A 331 -3.88 12.14 -11.52
N GLN A 332 -2.86 13.00 -11.63
CA GLN A 332 -2.92 14.39 -11.15
C GLN A 332 -4.11 15.21 -11.67
N ALA A 333 -4.50 15.00 -12.93
CA ALA A 333 -5.59 15.74 -13.57
C ALA A 333 -6.96 15.49 -12.91
N ASP A 334 -7.07 14.36 -12.22
CA ASP A 334 -8.30 13.87 -11.60
C ASP A 334 -8.18 13.92 -10.08
N SER A 335 -7.25 13.14 -9.52
CA SER A 335 -7.12 12.88 -8.08
C SER A 335 -6.87 14.14 -7.27
N ALA A 336 -6.04 15.08 -7.74
CA ALA A 336 -5.73 16.31 -7.01
C ALA A 336 -6.94 17.23 -6.80
N THR A 337 -8.03 17.02 -7.55
CA THR A 337 -9.28 17.79 -7.41
C THR A 337 -10.34 17.05 -6.60
N MET A 338 -10.12 15.78 -6.25
CA MET A 338 -11.07 14.97 -5.51
C MET A 338 -11.02 15.33 -4.02
N PRO A 339 -12.17 15.64 -3.39
CA PRO A 339 -12.20 15.84 -1.94
C PRO A 339 -11.64 14.66 -1.14
N SER A 340 -11.84 13.43 -1.64
CA SER A 340 -11.33 12.21 -1.01
C SER A 340 -9.81 12.04 -1.13
N PHE A 341 -9.11 12.78 -1.99
CA PHE A 341 -7.65 12.78 -2.02
C PHE A 341 -7.04 13.56 -0.85
N HIS A 342 -7.77 14.58 -0.38
CA HIS A 342 -7.39 15.44 0.74
C HIS A 342 -7.80 14.88 2.12
N GLU A 343 -8.35 13.66 2.17
CA GLU A 343 -8.81 13.01 3.40
C GLU A 343 -8.34 11.56 3.43
N SER A 344 -7.45 11.23 4.37
CA SER A 344 -6.93 9.87 4.55
C SER A 344 -7.20 9.35 5.95
N HIS A 345 -7.67 8.11 6.07
CA HIS A 345 -8.01 7.48 7.35
C HIS A 345 -7.10 6.31 7.67
N VAL A 346 -6.36 6.42 8.78
CA VAL A 346 -5.46 5.37 9.28
C VAL A 346 -5.87 5.03 10.70
N TYR A 347 -6.43 3.84 10.93
CA TYR A 347 -6.96 3.49 12.26
C TYR A 347 -6.95 2.02 12.64
N GLY A 348 -6.89 1.73 13.94
CA GLY A 348 -6.93 0.34 14.42
C GLY A 348 -5.73 -0.50 14.00
N ASN A 349 -4.66 0.11 13.49
CA ASN A 349 -3.47 -0.60 13.03
C ASN A 349 -2.45 -0.77 14.16
N ILE A 350 -1.66 -1.83 14.05
CA ILE A 350 -0.41 -1.97 14.80
C ILE A 350 0.74 -1.62 13.84
N LEU A 351 1.51 -0.60 14.19
CA LEU A 351 2.65 -0.11 13.43
C LEU A 351 3.92 -0.33 14.25
N VAL A 352 4.91 -1.00 13.68
CA VAL A 352 6.13 -1.37 14.40
C VAL A 352 7.36 -0.93 13.59
N ARG A 353 8.18 -0.12 14.22
CA ARG A 353 9.52 0.24 13.76
C ARG A 353 10.53 -0.58 14.56
N ASN A 354 11.29 -1.48 13.92
CA ASN A 354 12.37 -2.22 14.56
C ASN A 354 13.70 -1.57 14.18
N GLY A 355 14.29 -0.82 15.11
CA GLY A 355 15.48 0.00 14.86
C GLY A 355 15.15 1.49 14.67
N THR A 356 16.18 2.28 14.39
CA THR A 356 16.13 3.76 14.47
C THR A 356 16.79 4.46 13.29
N ASP A 357 17.34 3.71 12.33
CA ASP A 357 18.16 4.17 11.20
C ASP A 357 17.35 4.35 9.90
N LYS A 358 16.02 4.42 10.00
CA LYS A 358 15.08 4.49 8.86
C LYS A 358 14.35 5.82 8.87
N GLY A 359 13.76 6.18 7.73
CA GLY A 359 12.99 7.40 7.57
C GLY A 359 11.77 7.50 8.49
N SER A 360 11.07 8.64 8.40
CA SER A 360 9.82 8.89 9.12
C SER A 360 8.84 7.72 8.97
N MET A 361 8.11 7.36 10.02
CA MET A 361 7.25 6.16 9.96
C MET A 361 6.03 6.39 9.07
N VAL A 362 5.44 7.58 9.13
CA VAL A 362 4.25 7.96 8.35
C VAL A 362 4.51 9.30 7.66
N HIS A 363 4.62 9.30 6.34
CA HIS A 363 4.72 10.54 5.55
C HIS A 363 3.33 10.94 5.03
N TYR A 364 2.96 12.21 5.14
CA TYR A 364 1.71 12.75 4.58
C TYR A 364 1.92 14.10 3.88
N GLY A 365 1.52 14.18 2.61
CA GLY A 365 1.61 15.40 1.81
C GLY A 365 2.05 15.09 0.39
N GLY A 366 3.34 15.23 0.14
CA GLY A 366 3.97 14.94 -1.15
C GLY A 366 5.49 14.91 -1.10
N ASP A 367 6.07 14.25 -2.08
CA ASP A 367 7.51 14.00 -2.19
C ASP A 367 8.11 14.35 -3.56
N SER A 368 7.28 14.74 -4.53
CA SER A 368 7.74 15.09 -5.89
C SER A 368 8.38 16.47 -6.03
N GLY A 369 8.19 17.36 -5.05
CA GLY A 369 8.51 18.79 -5.18
C GLY A 369 7.48 19.60 -5.98
N GLU A 370 6.48 18.96 -6.57
CA GLU A 370 5.37 19.60 -7.28
C GLU A 370 4.25 19.94 -6.28
N PHE A 371 4.48 20.96 -5.45
CA PHE A 371 3.63 21.34 -4.32
C PHE A 371 2.14 21.45 -4.65
N GLN A 372 1.75 21.80 -5.88
CA GLN A 372 0.34 21.88 -6.29
C GLN A 372 -0.38 20.51 -6.31
N ASN A 373 0.36 19.41 -6.42
CA ASN A 373 -0.17 18.04 -6.47
C ASN A 373 -0.20 17.36 -5.10
N TYR A 374 0.38 18.01 -4.08
CA TYR A 374 0.42 17.48 -2.72
C TYR A 374 -0.99 17.28 -2.17
N ARG A 375 -1.12 16.35 -1.22
CA ARG A 375 -2.39 16.01 -0.59
C ARG A 375 -3.09 17.17 0.10
N LYS A 376 -2.39 18.22 0.60
CA LYS A 376 -2.97 19.47 1.13
C LYS A 376 -4.28 19.31 1.94
N GLY A 377 -4.28 18.36 2.86
CA GLY A 377 -5.51 17.86 3.46
C GLY A 377 -5.32 17.40 4.90
N THR A 378 -6.17 16.49 5.37
CA THR A 378 -6.12 15.97 6.73
C THR A 378 -5.86 14.47 6.77
N LEU A 379 -4.81 14.09 7.49
CA LEU A 379 -4.60 12.72 7.94
C LEU A 379 -5.35 12.50 9.26
N PHE A 380 -6.38 11.66 9.22
CA PHE A 380 -7.10 11.18 10.40
C PHE A 380 -6.42 9.92 10.92
N PHE A 381 -5.66 10.03 12.02
CA PHE A 381 -4.87 8.95 12.59
C PHE A 381 -5.39 8.59 13.99
N TYR A 382 -6.16 7.52 14.13
CA TYR A 382 -6.86 7.24 15.39
C TYR A 382 -6.92 5.79 15.81
N GLN A 383 -6.91 5.56 17.12
CA GLN A 383 -6.93 4.21 17.70
C GLN A 383 -5.88 3.27 17.08
N ASN A 384 -4.71 3.79 16.71
CA ASN A 384 -3.57 2.97 16.32
C ASN A 384 -2.66 2.70 17.53
N THR A 385 -1.92 1.61 17.45
CA THR A 385 -0.79 1.34 18.35
C THR A 385 0.50 1.40 17.54
N LEU A 386 1.30 2.44 17.76
CA LEU A 386 2.60 2.62 17.14
C LEU A 386 3.71 2.31 18.15
N VAL A 387 4.65 1.48 17.74
CA VAL A 387 5.73 0.95 18.57
C VAL A 387 7.07 1.22 17.91
N VAL A 388 7.95 1.92 18.62
CA VAL A 388 9.35 2.10 18.26
C VAL A 388 10.20 1.19 19.14
N LYS A 389 10.76 0.12 18.56
CA LYS A 389 11.74 -0.71 19.24
C LYS A 389 13.12 -0.10 19.08
N ASN A 390 13.48 0.75 20.04
CA ASN A 390 14.72 1.50 20.07
C ASN A 390 15.75 0.93 21.07
N GLU A 391 15.62 -0.34 21.47
CA GLU A 391 16.69 -1.01 22.19
C GLU A 391 17.95 -1.06 21.31
N GLY A 392 19.00 -0.34 21.72
CA GLY A 392 20.24 -0.27 20.96
C GLY A 392 20.39 0.94 20.06
N ALA A 393 19.50 1.95 20.16
CA ALA A 393 19.71 3.24 19.51
C ALA A 393 21.10 3.81 19.79
N HIS A 394 21.75 4.31 18.74
CA HIS A 394 23.04 4.99 18.81
C HIS A 394 22.83 6.48 19.13
N GLU A 395 23.87 7.13 19.68
CA GLU A 395 23.82 8.59 19.84
C GLU A 395 23.53 9.24 18.48
N TYR A 396 22.63 10.22 18.49
CA TYR A 396 22.09 10.97 17.35
C TYR A 396 21.05 10.22 16.50
N ASP A 397 20.63 9.02 16.91
CA ASP A 397 19.46 8.37 16.33
C ASP A 397 18.18 9.10 16.76
N ALA A 398 17.41 9.58 15.79
CA ALA A 398 16.19 10.34 16.00
C ALA A 398 15.04 9.77 15.15
N PRO A 399 14.48 8.60 15.47
CA PRO A 399 13.32 8.07 14.76
C PRO A 399 12.14 9.02 14.84
N GLU A 400 11.51 9.25 13.69
CA GLU A 400 10.47 10.24 13.52
C GLU A 400 9.13 9.56 13.21
N VAL A 401 8.06 9.99 13.86
CA VAL A 401 6.74 9.35 13.69
C VAL A 401 6.07 9.82 12.41
N PHE A 402 5.92 11.14 12.27
CA PHE A 402 5.24 11.74 11.14
C PHE A 402 6.18 12.69 10.40
N GLU A 403 6.17 12.63 9.08
CA GLU A 403 6.64 13.71 8.22
C GLU A 403 5.40 14.33 7.59
N ILE A 404 5.24 15.65 7.74
CA ILE A 404 4.15 16.40 7.13
C ILE A 404 4.79 17.43 6.20
N SER A 405 4.54 17.33 4.90
CA SER A 405 5.36 18.02 3.90
C SER A 405 5.32 19.55 4.00
N THR A 406 4.16 20.13 4.30
CA THR A 406 3.98 21.59 4.38
C THR A 406 2.96 21.98 5.46
N ASN A 407 2.76 23.29 5.66
CA ASN A 407 1.72 23.80 6.54
C ASN A 407 0.31 23.86 5.87
N GLU A 408 0.15 23.34 4.66
CA GLU A 408 -1.16 23.12 4.03
C GLU A 408 -1.74 21.73 4.37
N GLU A 409 -0.95 20.84 4.96
CA GLU A 409 -1.40 19.56 5.50
C GLU A 409 -1.62 19.61 7.02
N SER A 410 -2.55 18.78 7.47
CA SER A 410 -2.92 18.64 8.88
C SER A 410 -2.98 17.19 9.33
N LEU A 411 -2.71 16.96 10.62
CA LEU A 411 -2.81 15.68 11.30
C LEU A 411 -3.78 15.79 12.47
N GLU A 412 -4.78 14.90 12.51
CA GLU A 412 -5.66 14.71 13.65
C GLU A 412 -5.36 13.34 14.30
N ALA A 413 -4.51 13.34 15.32
CA ALA A 413 -4.05 12.16 16.03
C ALA A 413 -4.85 11.95 17.33
N VAL A 414 -5.77 10.98 17.35
CA VAL A 414 -6.71 10.79 18.49
C VAL A 414 -6.78 9.35 19.02
N ASN A 415 -6.77 9.17 20.34
CA ASN A 415 -6.90 7.85 20.99
C ASN A 415 -5.82 6.82 20.58
N ASN A 416 -4.62 7.24 20.20
CA ASN A 416 -3.52 6.34 19.84
C ASN A 416 -2.67 5.95 21.05
N ILE A 417 -1.92 4.86 20.93
CA ILE A 417 -0.79 4.55 21.81
C ILE A 417 0.50 4.73 21.01
N PHE A 418 1.38 5.60 21.49
CA PHE A 418 2.73 5.84 20.97
C PHE A 418 3.75 5.32 21.99
N TYR A 419 4.32 4.16 21.71
CA TYR A 419 5.18 3.43 22.64
C TYR A 419 6.62 3.33 22.13
N SER A 420 7.59 3.52 23.03
CA SER A 420 8.98 3.16 22.79
C SER A 420 9.47 2.16 23.82
N SER A 421 10.25 1.18 23.37
CA SER A 421 10.76 0.13 24.24
C SER A 421 11.84 0.59 25.21
N SER A 422 12.58 1.65 24.85
CA SER A 422 13.53 2.36 25.70
C SER A 422 13.12 3.82 25.84
N ALA A 423 13.37 4.39 27.03
CA ALA A 423 13.12 5.79 27.29
C ALA A 423 14.02 6.67 26.41
N PRO A 424 13.47 7.65 25.66
CA PRO A 424 14.29 8.58 24.90
C PRO A 424 15.21 9.41 25.79
N SER A 425 16.29 9.91 25.20
CA SER A 425 17.24 10.82 25.84
C SER A 425 17.50 12.04 24.95
N GLU A 426 18.23 13.03 25.45
CA GLU A 426 18.63 14.20 24.67
C GLU A 426 19.45 13.84 23.42
N LEU A 427 20.19 12.72 23.44
CA LEU A 427 20.99 12.25 22.32
C LEU A 427 20.34 11.12 21.52
N THR A 428 19.19 10.61 21.98
CA THR A 428 18.45 9.55 21.28
C THR A 428 16.95 9.86 21.38
N PRO A 429 16.52 11.01 20.82
CA PRO A 429 15.14 11.44 20.93
C PRO A 429 14.22 10.52 20.10
N ILE A 430 12.92 10.61 20.38
CA ILE A 430 11.89 10.15 19.46
C ILE A 430 10.95 11.32 19.27
N CYS A 431 10.79 11.76 18.04
CA CYS A 431 10.04 12.97 17.72
C CYS A 431 8.71 12.64 17.02
N MET A 432 7.69 13.43 17.32
CA MET A 432 6.38 13.33 16.67
C MET A 432 6.46 13.80 15.22
N LEU A 433 7.05 14.97 14.98
CA LEU A 433 7.24 15.51 13.63
C LEU A 433 8.72 15.49 13.26
N GLY A 434 8.98 14.91 12.10
CA GLY A 434 10.29 14.75 11.51
C GLY A 434 10.75 15.94 10.69
N GLU A 435 12.02 15.91 10.30
CA GLU A 435 12.68 16.87 9.43
C GLU A 435 12.82 16.31 8.02
N ARG A 436 12.48 17.14 7.02
CA ARG A 436 12.79 16.87 5.62
C ARG A 436 13.48 18.09 5.00
N GLU A 437 14.65 17.86 4.41
CA GLU A 437 15.46 18.88 3.71
C GLU A 437 15.72 20.16 4.53
N GLY A 438 15.98 20.00 5.82
CA GLY A 438 16.21 21.04 6.82
C GLY A 438 14.94 21.70 7.35
N LEU A 439 13.75 21.16 7.08
CA LEU A 439 12.46 21.75 7.46
C LEU A 439 11.56 20.75 8.21
N THR A 440 11.03 21.17 9.36
CA THR A 440 9.90 20.51 10.02
C THR A 440 8.65 21.37 9.86
N ALA A 441 7.63 20.84 9.17
CA ALA A 441 6.38 21.51 8.82
C ALA A 441 5.14 20.69 9.26
N GLY A 442 3.95 21.25 9.00
CA GLY A 442 2.65 20.61 9.28
C GLY A 442 1.90 21.19 10.46
N ILE A 443 0.57 21.01 10.46
CA ILE A 443 -0.31 21.37 11.57
C ILE A 443 -0.82 20.09 12.23
N ALA A 444 -0.25 19.72 13.37
CA ALA A 444 -0.57 18.48 14.07
C ALA A 444 -1.33 18.72 15.37
N THR A 445 -2.50 18.10 15.50
CA THR A 445 -3.33 18.10 16.71
C THR A 445 -3.33 16.72 17.34
N PHE A 446 -2.93 16.65 18.60
CA PHE A 446 -2.94 15.43 19.41
C PHE A 446 -4.01 15.54 20.49
N SER A 447 -4.93 14.58 20.54
CA SER A 447 -6.01 14.54 21.54
C SER A 447 -6.16 13.15 22.15
N ASN A 448 -6.18 13.06 23.48
CA ASN A 448 -6.42 11.81 24.21
C ASN A 448 -5.54 10.64 23.73
N ASN A 449 -4.25 10.88 23.46
CA ASN A 449 -3.29 9.81 23.18
C ASN A 449 -2.58 9.36 24.46
N TRP A 450 -2.01 8.16 24.43
CA TRP A 450 -0.97 7.73 25.37
C TRP A 450 0.39 7.82 24.67
N VAL A 451 1.37 8.45 25.30
CA VAL A 451 2.72 8.65 24.74
C VAL A 451 3.77 8.24 25.77
N SER A 452 4.78 7.48 25.34
CA SER A 452 5.90 7.16 26.22
C SER A 452 6.58 8.44 26.72
N THR A 453 6.91 8.48 28.02
CA THR A 453 7.57 9.63 28.62
C THR A 453 8.89 9.92 27.90
N GLY A 454 9.11 11.19 27.52
CA GLY A 454 10.35 11.67 26.91
C GLY A 454 10.27 11.94 25.42
N TRP A 455 9.16 11.62 24.74
CA TRP A 455 8.96 11.98 23.34
C TRP A 455 8.81 13.50 23.18
N SER A 456 9.38 14.04 22.11
CA SER A 456 9.38 15.46 21.79
C SER A 456 8.50 15.76 20.56
N PRO A 457 8.03 17.01 20.40
CA PRO A 457 7.31 17.41 19.18
C PRO A 457 8.19 17.38 17.92
N TYR A 458 9.48 17.64 18.06
CA TYR A 458 10.48 17.73 16.99
C TYR A 458 11.84 17.24 17.50
N ASP A 459 12.81 17.03 16.62
CA ASP A 459 14.18 16.73 17.03
C ASP A 459 14.79 17.92 17.78
N GLN A 460 15.30 17.66 18.98
CA GLN A 460 15.90 18.64 19.90
C GLN A 460 17.37 18.31 20.20
N THR A 461 17.97 17.40 19.43
CA THR A 461 19.35 16.96 19.65
C THR A 461 20.31 18.15 19.58
N PRO A 462 21.25 18.29 20.53
CA PRO A 462 22.15 19.44 20.59
C PRO A 462 22.95 19.64 19.31
N GLY A 463 22.84 20.85 18.73
CA GLY A 463 23.53 21.21 17.50
C GLY A 463 22.75 20.87 16.23
N ASN A 464 21.56 20.27 16.31
CA ASN A 464 20.66 20.18 15.17
C ASN A 464 20.08 21.57 14.84
N GLU A 465 20.19 21.99 13.58
CA GLU A 465 19.71 23.27 13.06
C GLU A 465 18.59 23.02 12.04
N THR A 466 17.44 22.56 12.51
CA THR A 466 16.23 22.42 11.66
C THR A 466 15.43 23.71 11.65
N ASN A 467 14.99 24.15 10.46
CA ASN A 467 14.01 25.21 10.34
C ASN A 467 12.64 24.68 10.78
N LEU A 468 12.05 25.30 11.79
CA LEU A 468 10.78 24.87 12.35
C LEU A 468 9.65 25.82 11.94
N THR A 469 8.73 25.33 11.12
CA THR A 469 7.48 26.03 10.77
C THR A 469 6.23 25.28 11.22
N ALA A 470 6.38 24.06 11.73
CA ALA A 470 5.27 23.23 12.20
C ALA A 470 4.53 23.83 13.40
N GLU A 471 3.25 23.51 13.50
CA GLU A 471 2.41 23.78 14.66
C GLU A 471 2.00 22.46 15.32
N VAL A 472 2.36 22.28 16.60
CA VAL A 472 1.99 21.08 17.38
C VAL A 472 1.07 21.48 18.53
N ASN A 473 -0.16 20.97 18.49
CA ASN A 473 -1.22 21.25 19.45
C ASN A 473 -1.56 20.01 20.28
N GLY A 474 -1.81 20.19 21.57
CA GLY A 474 -2.38 19.15 22.45
C GLY A 474 -1.43 18.01 22.87
N LEU A 475 -0.22 17.91 22.31
CA LEU A 475 0.73 16.84 22.66
C LEU A 475 1.01 16.74 24.17
N THR A 476 1.22 17.88 24.83
CA THR A 476 1.49 17.96 26.29
C THR A 476 0.29 17.58 27.16
N SER A 477 -0.91 17.49 26.58
CA SER A 477 -2.13 17.02 27.25
C SER A 477 -2.33 15.51 27.14
N SER A 478 -1.46 14.80 26.40
CA SER A 478 -1.51 13.34 26.29
C SER A 478 -1.23 12.67 27.64
N LEU A 479 -1.81 11.49 27.84
CA LEU A 479 -1.43 10.62 28.94
C LEU A 479 0.00 10.14 28.70
N THR A 480 0.85 10.20 29.73
CA THR A 480 2.25 9.77 29.60
C THR A 480 2.65 8.77 30.66
N GLY A 481 3.59 7.89 30.31
CA GLY A 481 4.15 6.90 31.21
C GLY A 481 5.22 6.04 30.53
N SER A 482 5.71 5.03 31.23
CA SER A 482 6.67 4.06 30.68
C SER A 482 6.02 2.79 30.15
N ASP A 483 4.77 2.52 30.53
CA ASP A 483 4.04 1.30 30.18
C ASP A 483 2.55 1.62 29.96
N PRO A 484 2.00 1.38 28.75
CA PRO A 484 0.58 1.54 28.48
C PRO A 484 -0.27 0.37 29.00
N GLY A 485 0.37 -0.70 29.50
CA GLY A 485 -0.27 -1.93 29.97
C GLY A 485 -0.37 -3.00 28.89
N PHE A 486 0.68 -3.16 28.07
CA PHE A 486 0.76 -4.29 27.14
C PHE A 486 0.97 -5.61 27.88
N THR A 487 0.40 -6.71 27.36
CA THR A 487 0.59 -8.05 27.92
C THR A 487 2.07 -8.45 27.88
N ASN A 488 2.75 -8.26 26.74
CA ASN A 488 4.19 -8.49 26.60
C ASN A 488 4.76 -7.77 25.37
N ALA A 489 5.14 -6.50 25.55
CA ALA A 489 5.67 -5.68 24.47
C ALA A 489 6.97 -6.23 23.85
N ALA A 490 7.83 -6.86 24.66
CA ALA A 490 9.12 -7.40 24.21
C ALA A 490 8.96 -8.54 23.19
N ASP A 491 7.92 -9.36 23.35
CA ASP A 491 7.58 -10.45 22.41
C ASP A 491 6.60 -10.01 21.30
N GLY A 492 6.29 -8.71 21.22
CA GLY A 492 5.33 -8.17 20.26
C GLY A 492 3.88 -8.58 20.55
N ASP A 493 3.52 -8.84 21.80
CA ASP A 493 2.13 -8.97 22.25
C ASP A 493 1.64 -7.64 22.82
N TYR A 494 1.04 -6.83 21.93
CA TYR A 494 0.50 -5.52 22.24
C TYR A 494 -0.98 -5.57 22.65
N THR A 495 -1.51 -6.73 23.05
CA THR A 495 -2.82 -6.80 23.70
C THR A 495 -2.78 -6.07 25.05
N ILE A 496 -3.91 -5.55 25.51
CA ILE A 496 -3.99 -4.71 26.72
C ILE A 496 -4.44 -5.53 27.92
N VAL A 497 -3.73 -5.42 29.05
CA VAL A 497 -4.14 -6.08 30.31
C VAL A 497 -5.28 -5.32 31.00
N GLY A 498 -6.10 -6.03 31.79
CA GLY A 498 -7.18 -5.41 32.56
C GLY A 498 -6.66 -4.39 33.58
N GLY A 499 -7.28 -3.19 33.62
CA GLY A 499 -6.91 -2.10 34.53
C GLY A 499 -5.70 -1.27 34.09
N ALA A 500 -5.20 -1.49 32.86
CA ALA A 500 -4.17 -0.66 32.25
C ALA A 500 -4.58 0.82 32.15
N PRO A 501 -3.63 1.77 32.18
CA PRO A 501 -3.92 3.21 32.18
C PRO A 501 -4.66 3.72 30.93
N VAL A 502 -4.58 2.98 29.82
CA VAL A 502 -5.23 3.31 28.55
C VAL A 502 -6.69 2.83 28.45
N VAL A 503 -7.12 1.98 29.38
CA VAL A 503 -8.48 1.41 29.39
C VAL A 503 -9.50 2.49 29.72
N GLN A 504 -10.49 2.65 28.84
CA GLN A 504 -11.54 3.67 28.97
C GLN A 504 -11.02 5.10 29.16
N ALA A 505 -9.84 5.41 28.62
CA ALA A 505 -9.16 6.70 28.80
C ALA A 505 -9.23 7.60 27.55
N GLY A 506 -9.79 7.11 26.43
CA GLY A 506 -9.92 7.85 25.19
C GLY A 506 -11.02 8.93 25.23
N THR A 507 -11.37 9.43 24.05
CA THR A 507 -12.48 10.35 23.82
C THR A 507 -13.41 9.83 22.71
N ASP A 508 -14.62 10.37 22.64
CA ASP A 508 -15.54 10.09 21.55
C ASP A 508 -14.99 10.64 20.22
N LEU A 509 -15.06 9.82 19.17
CA LEU A 509 -14.61 10.16 17.81
C LEU A 509 -15.77 10.57 16.89
N SER A 510 -17.03 10.45 17.34
CA SER A 510 -18.22 10.61 16.50
C SER A 510 -18.36 11.97 15.79
N SER A 511 -17.73 13.02 16.33
CA SER A 511 -17.69 14.35 15.69
C SER A 511 -16.52 14.55 14.72
N MET A 512 -15.50 13.68 14.76
CA MET A 512 -14.28 13.75 13.95
C MET A 512 -14.38 12.87 12.71
N ILE A 513 -15.05 11.73 12.79
CA ILE A 513 -15.11 10.74 11.71
C ILE A 513 -16.55 10.31 11.38
N PRO A 514 -16.83 9.93 10.12
CA PRO A 514 -18.08 9.25 9.75
C PRO A 514 -18.30 7.94 10.52
N GLU A 515 -19.56 7.59 10.80
CA GLU A 515 -19.92 6.36 11.54
C GLU A 515 -19.36 5.08 10.90
N GLY A 516 -19.33 5.01 9.56
CA GLY A 516 -18.80 3.88 8.80
C GLY A 516 -17.28 3.67 8.95
N LEU A 517 -16.56 4.65 9.51
CA LEU A 517 -15.12 4.62 9.74
C LEU A 517 -14.76 4.43 11.22
N ALA A 518 -15.75 4.24 12.10
CA ALA A 518 -15.47 3.90 13.49
C ALA A 518 -14.76 2.54 13.62
N ALA A 519 -13.76 2.47 14.51
CA ALA A 519 -13.10 1.21 14.83
C ALA A 519 -14.07 0.29 15.59
N THR A 520 -14.54 -0.77 14.93
CA THR A 520 -15.45 -1.77 15.50
C THR A 520 -14.85 -3.17 15.58
N LEU A 521 -13.65 -3.34 15.01
CA LEU A 521 -12.87 -4.57 15.03
C LEU A 521 -11.47 -4.30 15.56
N GLU A 522 -10.77 -5.39 15.87
CA GLU A 522 -9.37 -5.40 16.24
C GLU A 522 -8.65 -6.46 15.41
N TYR A 523 -7.43 -6.13 14.99
CA TYR A 523 -6.55 -7.10 14.35
C TYR A 523 -6.22 -8.25 15.33
N VAL A 524 -6.25 -9.47 14.84
CA VAL A 524 -5.73 -10.64 15.57
C VAL A 524 -4.49 -11.10 14.81
N LYS A 525 -3.36 -11.17 15.51
CA LYS A 525 -2.06 -11.41 14.90
C LYS A 525 -2.09 -12.63 13.97
N HIS A 526 -1.60 -12.37 12.74
CA HIS A 526 -1.64 -13.15 11.50
C HIS A 526 -2.99 -13.12 10.77
N GLN A 527 -3.41 -11.92 10.38
CA GLN A 527 -4.51 -11.64 9.43
C GLN A 527 -5.93 -11.96 9.91
N GLY A 528 -6.14 -12.12 11.23
CA GLY A 528 -7.44 -12.35 11.82
C GLY A 528 -8.14 -11.07 12.29
N ALA A 529 -9.39 -11.22 12.73
CA ALA A 529 -10.14 -10.15 13.38
C ALA A 529 -10.97 -10.67 14.55
N LYS A 530 -11.25 -9.78 15.49
CA LYS A 530 -12.28 -9.95 16.53
C LYS A 530 -13.03 -8.64 16.74
N SER A 531 -14.21 -8.70 17.32
CA SER A 531 -14.97 -7.49 17.68
C SER A 531 -14.21 -6.64 18.69
N ARG A 532 -14.15 -5.33 18.46
CA ARG A 532 -13.68 -4.36 19.45
C ARG A 532 -14.74 -4.21 20.54
N LYS A 533 -14.29 -4.20 21.79
CA LYS A 533 -15.19 -3.97 22.93
C LYS A 533 -15.76 -2.55 22.87
N SER A 534 -17.08 -2.43 22.95
CA SER A 534 -17.73 -1.11 22.99
C SER A 534 -17.60 -0.52 24.39
N GLU A 535 -16.89 0.60 24.49
CA GLU A 535 -16.60 1.29 25.74
C GLU A 535 -16.82 2.80 25.58
N SER A 536 -17.20 3.47 26.67
CA SER A 536 -17.39 4.92 26.71
C SER A 536 -16.81 5.47 28.03
N PRO A 537 -15.66 6.16 28.00
CA PRO A 537 -14.81 6.42 26.82
C PRO A 537 -14.19 5.14 26.23
N PRO A 538 -13.76 5.13 24.96
CA PRO A 538 -13.08 3.99 24.38
C PRO A 538 -11.70 3.77 25.01
N THR A 539 -11.22 2.53 25.01
CA THR A 539 -9.79 2.24 25.26
C THR A 539 -8.94 2.84 24.14
N MET A 540 -7.80 3.45 24.47
CA MET A 540 -6.85 3.97 23.48
C MET A 540 -6.10 2.83 22.78
N GLY A 541 -5.60 3.09 21.57
CA GLY A 541 -4.82 2.14 20.77
C GLY A 541 -5.65 1.13 20.00
N ALA A 542 -4.97 0.27 19.25
CA ALA A 542 -5.58 -0.68 18.32
C ALA A 542 -6.36 -1.81 19.02
N MET A 543 -6.11 -2.06 20.30
CA MET A 543 -6.65 -3.20 21.04
C MET A 543 -7.42 -2.72 22.28
N SER A 544 -8.55 -3.37 22.58
CA SER A 544 -9.26 -3.21 23.86
C SER A 544 -8.79 -4.24 24.88
N ALA A 545 -8.99 -3.91 26.16
CA ALA A 545 -8.75 -4.87 27.24
C ALA A 545 -9.84 -5.98 27.25
N PRO A 546 -9.52 -7.19 27.75
CA PRO A 546 -10.44 -8.32 27.87
C PRO A 546 -11.81 -8.02 28.51
#